data_AF-A0AA88XH20-F1
#
_entry.id   AF-A0AA88XH20-F1
#
_cell.length_a   1.000
_cell.length_b   1.000
_cell.length_c   1.000
_cell.angle_alpha   90.00
_cell.angle_beta   90.00
_cell.angle_gamma   90.00
#
_symmetry.space_group_name_H-M   'P 1'
#
loop_
_entity.id
_entity.type
_entity.pdbx_description
1 polymer ?
#
loop_
_entity_poly.entity_id
_entity_poly.type
_entity_poly.pdbx_seq_one_letter_code
_entity_poly.pdbx_strand_id
1 'polypeptide(L)'
;MKQIEDTFFELAKTCDRNCLVICDRGLMDASAYLEKEDWARMKTDNNWSEIDIRDNRYNQIIHMVSAANGAEAFYTLDGHKTRHEGMEMARTLDKITAEAWVGHPYYDVIDNSTGFESKVTRMISRVCERLGIDAGDRLSENSVKRKFLVRAMGDMSKFPQNQDFAVQHDYLVTPSRKMQARIRKRGQKGIWTYTHTIRRPEIDKQSVEVRMAISKRDYEILFAQKDEKHYSIHKHRICFLWNNQYFHLDEYVEPCPDRCKGLILLETYTTLQGEDLKLPEFLEVEKEVTGNPSYSMFNLSLKDEMGRNMSDISMYNGEDD
;
A
#
# COMPACT_ATOMS: atom_id res chain seq x y z
N MET A 1 -23.54 -16.96 1.21
CA MET A 1 -22.82 -15.91 1.96
C MET A 1 -22.81 -16.21 3.45
N LYS A 2 -23.95 -16.15 4.17
CA LYS A 2 -24.01 -16.41 5.63
C LYS A 2 -23.33 -17.70 6.10
N GLN A 3 -23.58 -18.84 5.45
CA GLN A 3 -22.95 -20.12 5.81
C GLN A 3 -21.42 -20.11 5.69
N ILE A 4 -20.89 -19.39 4.70
CA ILE A 4 -19.44 -19.25 4.49
C ILE A 4 -18.85 -18.47 5.66
N GLU A 5 -19.45 -17.33 6.00
CA GLU A 5 -19.04 -16.54 7.18
C GLU A 5 -19.14 -17.36 8.47
N ASP A 6 -20.24 -18.08 8.69
CA ASP A 6 -20.42 -18.93 9.87
C ASP A 6 -19.28 -19.97 9.97
N THR A 7 -18.87 -20.56 8.84
CA THR A 7 -17.75 -21.50 8.79
C THR A 7 -16.43 -20.85 9.21
N PHE A 8 -16.14 -19.64 8.71
CA PHE A 8 -14.92 -18.92 9.09
C PHE A 8 -14.96 -18.41 10.53
N PHE A 9 -16.13 -18.03 11.05
CA PHE A 9 -16.30 -17.64 12.45
C PHE A 9 -16.08 -18.82 13.40
N GLU A 10 -16.64 -19.98 13.08
CA GLU A 10 -16.37 -21.20 13.87
C GLU A 10 -14.89 -21.60 13.79
N LEU A 11 -14.28 -21.54 12.61
CA LEU A 11 -12.85 -21.80 12.46
C LEU A 11 -12.00 -20.83 13.29
N ALA A 12 -12.35 -19.54 13.30
CA ALA A 12 -11.65 -18.53 14.09
C ALA A 12 -11.76 -18.82 15.60
N LYS A 13 -12.91 -19.28 16.09
CA LYS A 13 -13.11 -19.68 17.50
C LYS A 13 -12.25 -20.87 17.91
N THR A 14 -11.90 -21.76 16.97
CA THR A 14 -11.00 -22.89 17.24
C THR A 14 -9.51 -22.53 17.23
N CYS A 15 -9.16 -21.28 16.89
CA CYS A 15 -7.78 -20.84 16.83
C CYS A 15 -7.25 -20.49 18.22
N ASP A 16 -6.11 -21.09 18.62
CA ASP A 16 -5.44 -20.80 19.91
C ASP A 16 -4.74 -19.43 19.94
N ARG A 17 -4.93 -18.59 18.91
CA ARG A 17 -4.28 -17.28 18.76
C ARG A 17 -5.31 -16.23 18.40
N ASN A 18 -4.98 -14.96 18.65
CA ASN A 18 -5.77 -13.82 18.20
C ASN A 18 -6.04 -13.93 16.69
N CYS A 19 -7.32 -14.00 16.32
CA CYS A 19 -7.77 -14.17 14.94
C CYS A 19 -8.66 -12.99 14.56
N LEU A 20 -8.33 -12.34 13.44
CA LEU A 20 -9.15 -11.31 12.82
C LEU A 20 -9.80 -11.89 11.56
N VAL A 21 -11.14 -11.88 11.50
CA VAL A 21 -11.89 -12.27 10.30
C VAL A 21 -12.39 -11.01 9.61
N ILE A 22 -12.02 -10.84 8.35
CA ILE A 22 -12.45 -9.71 7.52
C ILE A 22 -13.42 -10.23 6.47
N CYS A 23 -14.65 -9.73 6.49
CA CYS A 23 -15.66 -10.03 5.48
C CYS A 23 -15.64 -8.94 4.41
N ASP A 24 -15.24 -9.28 3.19
CA ASP A 24 -15.48 -8.43 2.03
C ASP A 24 -16.94 -8.61 1.58
N ARG A 25 -17.75 -7.58 1.85
CA ARG A 25 -19.23 -7.58 1.82
C ARG A 25 -19.87 -8.37 2.97
N GLY A 26 -20.60 -7.67 3.83
CA GLY A 26 -21.36 -8.28 4.92
C GLY A 26 -22.79 -8.68 4.51
N LEU A 27 -23.48 -9.43 5.37
CA LEU A 27 -24.78 -10.00 5.06
C LEU A 27 -25.87 -8.94 4.76
N MET A 28 -25.81 -7.78 5.43
CA MET A 28 -26.76 -6.68 5.17
C MET A 28 -26.53 -6.04 3.80
N ASP A 29 -25.34 -6.12 3.19
CA ASP A 29 -25.09 -5.55 1.86
C ASP A 29 -26.02 -6.15 0.80
N ALA A 30 -26.49 -7.38 0.99
CA ALA A 30 -27.45 -8.02 0.10
C ALA A 30 -28.75 -7.21 -0.05
N SER A 31 -29.17 -6.46 0.98
CA SER A 31 -30.36 -5.62 0.89
C SER A 31 -30.20 -4.43 -0.07
N ALA A 32 -28.97 -4.07 -0.44
CA ALA A 32 -28.71 -3.01 -1.42
C ALA A 32 -28.90 -3.46 -2.87
N TYR A 33 -28.92 -4.78 -3.12
CA TYR A 33 -29.00 -5.37 -4.46
C TYR A 33 -30.30 -6.16 -4.70
N LEU A 34 -31.22 -6.14 -3.73
CA LEU A 34 -32.50 -6.86 -3.78
C LEU A 34 -33.64 -5.89 -3.56
N GLU A 35 -34.79 -6.20 -4.15
CA GLU A 35 -36.03 -5.53 -3.82
C GLU A 35 -36.39 -5.78 -2.34
N LYS A 36 -37.01 -4.79 -1.69
CA LYS A 36 -37.31 -4.86 -0.25
C LYS A 36 -38.17 -6.07 0.12
N GLU A 37 -39.08 -6.46 -0.76
CA GLU A 37 -39.97 -7.61 -0.58
C GLU A 37 -39.19 -8.94 -0.62
N ASP A 38 -38.21 -9.06 -1.52
CA ASP A 38 -37.36 -10.23 -1.62
C ASP A 38 -36.44 -10.35 -0.40
N TRP A 39 -35.87 -9.24 0.08
CA TRP A 39 -35.09 -9.22 1.31
C TRP A 39 -35.92 -9.61 2.54
N ALA A 40 -37.15 -9.09 2.65
CA ALA A 40 -38.06 -9.44 3.73
C ALA A 40 -38.45 -10.93 3.70
N ARG A 41 -38.72 -11.47 2.51
CA ARG A 41 -38.99 -12.90 2.31
C ARG A 41 -37.78 -13.75 2.70
N MET A 42 -36.57 -13.41 2.24
CA MET A 42 -35.34 -14.11 2.61
C MET A 42 -35.12 -14.16 4.12
N LYS A 43 -35.31 -13.03 4.82
CA LYS A 43 -35.21 -12.99 6.28
C LYS A 43 -36.24 -13.91 6.94
N THR A 44 -37.47 -13.92 6.45
CA THR A 44 -38.56 -14.75 6.99
C THR A 44 -38.27 -16.24 6.77
N ASP A 45 -37.93 -16.63 5.54
CA ASP A 45 -37.69 -18.02 5.16
C ASP A 45 -36.49 -18.64 5.92
N ASN A 46 -35.51 -17.80 6.28
CA ASN A 46 -34.32 -18.22 7.01
C ASN A 46 -34.36 -17.89 8.52
N ASN A 47 -35.48 -17.35 9.02
CA ASN A 47 -35.66 -16.92 10.41
C ASN A 47 -34.54 -15.97 10.90
N TRP A 48 -34.16 -14.99 10.06
CA TRP A 48 -33.15 -13.99 10.40
C TRP A 48 -33.77 -12.76 11.06
N SER A 49 -33.26 -12.40 12.23
CA SER A 49 -33.54 -11.12 12.88
C SER A 49 -32.65 -10.03 12.29
N GLU A 50 -33.23 -8.96 11.77
CA GLU A 50 -32.49 -7.81 11.24
C GLU A 50 -31.57 -7.17 12.29
N ILE A 51 -32.05 -7.10 13.53
CA ILE A 51 -31.27 -6.56 14.66
C ILE A 51 -30.05 -7.45 14.92
N ASP A 52 -30.21 -8.77 14.87
CA ASP A 52 -29.12 -9.69 15.17
C ASP A 52 -28.05 -9.71 14.08
N ILE A 53 -28.46 -9.75 12.81
CA ILE A 53 -27.54 -9.72 11.67
C ILE A 53 -26.81 -8.38 11.54
N ARG A 54 -27.43 -7.28 11.99
CA ARG A 54 -26.79 -5.97 12.10
C ARG A 54 -25.88 -5.98 13.33
N ASP A 55 -26.43 -5.96 14.53
CA ASP A 55 -25.75 -5.53 15.75
C ASP A 55 -24.80 -6.57 16.38
N ASN A 56 -25.11 -7.87 16.24
CA ASN A 56 -24.40 -8.92 16.97
C ASN A 56 -23.46 -9.75 16.11
N ARG A 57 -23.69 -9.77 14.79
CA ARG A 57 -22.93 -10.61 13.88
C ARG A 57 -21.51 -10.08 13.60
N TYR A 58 -21.34 -8.76 13.57
CA TYR A 58 -20.07 -8.11 13.26
C TYR A 58 -19.61 -7.26 14.44
N ASN A 59 -18.32 -7.31 14.78
CA ASN A 59 -17.78 -6.48 15.86
C ASN A 59 -17.57 -5.01 15.45
N GLN A 60 -17.49 -4.75 14.14
CA GLN A 60 -17.29 -3.46 13.51
C GLN A 60 -17.72 -3.53 12.05
N ILE A 61 -18.31 -2.44 11.55
CA ILE A 61 -18.59 -2.24 10.14
C ILE A 61 -17.75 -1.07 9.65
N ILE A 62 -17.06 -1.26 8.52
CA ILE A 62 -16.27 -0.23 7.86
C ILE A 62 -16.84 -0.02 6.47
N HIS A 63 -17.38 1.16 6.23
CA HIS A 63 -17.85 1.56 4.92
C HIS A 63 -16.82 2.44 4.21
N MET A 64 -16.16 1.87 3.19
CA MET A 64 -15.25 2.60 2.32
C MET A 64 -16.04 3.26 1.20
N VAL A 65 -16.25 4.58 1.28
CA VAL A 65 -17.06 5.34 0.31
C VAL A 65 -16.51 5.15 -1.12
N SER A 66 -17.39 4.82 -2.06
CA SER A 66 -17.02 4.61 -3.46
C SER A 66 -16.28 5.82 -4.05
N ALA A 67 -15.29 5.57 -4.92
CA ALA A 67 -14.62 6.64 -5.67
C ALA A 67 -15.61 7.47 -6.52
N ALA A 68 -16.79 6.93 -6.83
CA ALA A 68 -17.85 7.68 -7.50
C ALA A 68 -18.34 8.90 -6.69
N ASN A 69 -18.03 9.01 -5.40
CA ASN A 69 -18.46 10.11 -4.53
C ASN A 69 -17.25 10.83 -3.90
N GLY A 70 -16.83 11.96 -4.49
CA GLY A 70 -15.72 12.77 -3.99
C GLY A 70 -14.32 12.35 -4.45
N ALA A 71 -14.21 11.36 -5.34
CA ALA A 71 -12.97 10.95 -6.00
C ALA A 71 -13.23 10.50 -7.45
N GLU A 72 -14.15 11.20 -8.13
CA GLU A 72 -14.75 10.80 -9.42
C GLU A 72 -13.71 10.59 -10.51
N ALA A 73 -12.62 11.36 -10.47
CA ALA A 73 -11.50 11.25 -11.39
C ALA A 73 -10.83 9.85 -11.37
N PHE A 74 -11.03 9.08 -10.29
CA PHE A 74 -10.50 7.73 -10.12
C PHE A 74 -11.56 6.64 -10.31
N TYR A 75 -12.83 7.00 -10.53
CA TYR A 75 -13.89 6.04 -10.81
C TYR A 75 -13.85 5.62 -12.28
N THR A 76 -13.45 4.36 -12.53
CA THR A 76 -13.37 3.80 -13.88
C THR A 76 -14.10 2.46 -13.99
N LEU A 77 -14.67 2.23 -15.18
CA LEU A 77 -15.23 0.96 -15.62
C LEU A 77 -14.21 0.15 -16.44
N ASP A 78 -13.15 0.80 -16.94
CA ASP A 78 -12.19 0.17 -17.82
C ASP A 78 -11.35 -0.88 -17.08
N GLY A 79 -11.30 -2.09 -17.64
CA GLY A 79 -10.56 -3.22 -17.05
C GLY A 79 -11.25 -3.90 -15.86
N HIS A 80 -12.44 -3.46 -15.46
CA HIS A 80 -13.23 -4.11 -14.40
C HIS A 80 -14.25 -5.08 -14.99
N LYS A 81 -14.07 -6.39 -14.73
CA LYS A 81 -15.02 -7.42 -15.19
C LYS A 81 -16.34 -7.47 -14.39
N THR A 82 -16.38 -6.81 -13.24
CA THR A 82 -17.46 -6.94 -12.24
C THR A 82 -18.16 -5.62 -11.92
N ARG A 83 -17.72 -4.50 -12.52
CA ARG A 83 -18.30 -3.17 -12.33
C ARG A 83 -18.98 -2.76 -13.63
N HIS A 84 -20.29 -2.57 -13.57
CA HIS A 84 -21.13 -2.28 -14.74
C HIS A 84 -21.90 -0.97 -14.58
N GLU A 85 -21.97 -0.48 -13.35
CA GLU A 85 -22.74 0.68 -12.95
C GLU A 85 -22.04 2.00 -13.28
N GLY A 86 -22.74 2.88 -13.99
CA GLY A 86 -22.28 4.25 -14.20
C GLY A 86 -22.16 5.03 -12.89
N MET A 87 -21.50 6.19 -12.93
CA MET A 87 -21.17 6.99 -11.74
C MET A 87 -22.37 7.31 -10.83
N GLU A 88 -23.51 7.73 -11.41
CA GLU A 88 -24.72 8.04 -10.64
C GLU A 88 -25.34 6.81 -9.95
N MET A 89 -25.40 5.69 -10.67
CA MET A 89 -25.86 4.42 -10.11
C MET A 89 -24.90 3.93 -9.02
N ALA A 90 -23.59 4.10 -9.20
CA ALA A 90 -22.58 3.77 -8.20
C ALA A 90 -22.74 4.60 -6.93
N ARG A 91 -23.01 5.91 -7.03
CA ARG A 91 -23.32 6.78 -5.88
C ARG A 91 -24.57 6.32 -5.14
N THR A 92 -25.60 5.94 -5.89
CA THR A 92 -26.87 5.47 -5.33
C THR A 92 -26.68 4.15 -4.60
N LEU A 93 -25.98 3.18 -5.20
CA LEU A 93 -25.67 1.89 -4.58
C LEU A 93 -24.78 2.04 -3.35
N ASP A 94 -23.78 2.92 -3.41
CA ASP A 94 -22.91 3.26 -2.27
C ASP A 94 -23.74 3.75 -1.07
N LYS A 95 -24.65 4.71 -1.33
CA LYS A 95 -25.57 5.23 -0.33
C LYS A 95 -26.49 4.15 0.24
N ILE A 96 -27.14 3.34 -0.60
CA ILE A 96 -28.04 2.27 -0.13
C ILE A 96 -27.26 1.24 0.71
N THR A 97 -26.04 0.90 0.28
CA THR A 97 -25.17 -0.03 1.02
C THR A 97 -24.78 0.55 2.38
N ALA A 98 -24.45 1.84 2.45
CA ALA A 98 -24.17 2.53 3.70
C ALA A 98 -25.39 2.56 4.63
N GLU A 99 -26.57 2.83 4.09
CA GLU A 99 -27.84 2.89 4.82
C GLU A 99 -28.25 1.54 5.41
N ALA A 100 -27.89 0.43 4.76
CA ALA A 100 -28.17 -0.93 5.25
C ALA A 100 -27.55 -1.22 6.64
N TRP A 101 -26.49 -0.50 7.01
CA TRP A 101 -25.80 -0.67 8.29
C TRP A 101 -26.15 0.38 9.34
N VAL A 102 -27.03 1.34 9.02
CA VAL A 102 -27.43 2.39 9.97
C VAL A 102 -28.05 1.77 11.22
N GLY A 103 -27.54 2.19 12.37
CA GLY A 103 -27.92 1.68 13.69
C GLY A 103 -26.95 0.66 14.28
N HIS A 104 -25.97 0.16 13.50
CA HIS A 104 -24.89 -0.64 14.06
C HIS A 104 -24.09 0.17 15.11
N PRO A 105 -23.79 -0.38 16.30
CA PRO A 105 -23.13 0.38 17.37
C PRO A 105 -21.70 0.83 17.04
N TYR A 106 -21.04 0.13 16.11
CA TYR A 106 -19.66 0.39 15.69
C TYR A 106 -19.59 0.49 14.17
N TYR A 107 -19.94 1.66 13.63
CA TYR A 107 -20.00 1.91 12.21
C TYR A 107 -19.08 3.08 11.81
N ASP A 108 -18.01 2.76 11.08
CA ASP A 108 -17.03 3.73 10.62
C ASP A 108 -17.18 3.98 9.10
N VAL A 109 -17.32 5.24 8.72
CA VAL A 109 -17.39 5.66 7.32
C VAL A 109 -16.09 6.35 6.92
N ILE A 110 -15.44 5.82 5.89
CA ILE A 110 -14.16 6.33 5.38
C ILE A 110 -14.42 6.99 4.01
N ASP A 111 -14.47 8.32 4.02
CA ASP A 111 -14.74 9.17 2.87
C ASP A 111 -13.51 9.36 1.94
N ASN A 112 -13.70 10.12 0.86
CA ASN A 112 -12.66 10.42 -0.13
C ASN A 112 -12.00 11.80 0.07
N SER A 113 -12.03 12.34 1.29
CA SER A 113 -11.45 13.67 1.59
C SER A 113 -9.91 13.71 1.55
N THR A 114 -9.27 12.56 1.43
CA THR A 114 -7.80 12.40 1.39
C THR A 114 -7.39 11.50 0.23
N GLY A 115 -6.11 11.49 -0.13
CA GLY A 115 -5.58 10.56 -1.13
C GLY A 115 -5.77 9.09 -0.74
N PHE A 116 -5.66 8.18 -1.71
CA PHE A 116 -5.98 6.75 -1.50
C PHE A 116 -5.19 6.09 -0.35
N GLU A 117 -3.88 6.34 -0.25
CA GLU A 117 -3.04 5.76 0.81
C GLU A 117 -3.43 6.29 2.20
N SER A 118 -3.71 7.58 2.33
CA SER A 118 -4.21 8.18 3.57
C SER A 118 -5.59 7.62 3.94
N LYS A 119 -6.46 7.40 2.94
CA LYS A 119 -7.76 6.76 3.13
C LYS A 119 -7.63 5.34 3.68
N VAL A 120 -6.71 4.55 3.13
CA VAL A 120 -6.41 3.19 3.63
C VAL A 120 -5.83 3.24 5.03
N THR A 121 -4.94 4.18 5.31
CA THR A 121 -4.33 4.38 6.64
C THR A 121 -5.38 4.72 7.70
N ARG A 122 -6.32 5.63 7.38
CA ARG A 122 -7.49 5.96 8.20
C ARG A 122 -8.34 4.74 8.52
N MET A 123 -8.63 3.91 7.50
CA MET A 123 -9.36 2.67 7.68
C MET A 123 -8.66 1.73 8.65
N ILE A 124 -7.35 1.49 8.46
CA ILE A 124 -6.56 0.62 9.34
C ILE A 124 -6.54 1.18 10.76
N SER A 125 -6.40 2.49 10.92
CA SER A 125 -6.45 3.16 12.24
C SER A 125 -7.78 2.89 12.96
N ARG A 126 -8.94 2.96 12.28
CA ARG A 126 -10.24 2.62 12.88
C ARG A 126 -10.32 1.15 13.31
N VAL A 127 -9.74 0.22 12.54
CA VAL A 127 -9.66 -1.20 12.93
C VAL A 127 -8.78 -1.36 14.18
N CYS A 128 -7.60 -0.75 14.19
CA CYS A 128 -6.67 -0.83 15.31
C CYS A 128 -7.27 -0.26 16.61
N GLU A 129 -7.92 0.91 16.54
CA GLU A 129 -8.62 1.51 17.68
C GLU A 129 -9.67 0.56 18.25
N ARG A 130 -10.46 -0.08 17.39
CA ARG A 130 -11.48 -1.05 17.80
C ARG A 130 -10.90 -2.28 18.48
N LEU A 131 -9.75 -2.76 17.99
CA LEU A 131 -9.04 -3.90 18.56
C LEU A 131 -8.22 -3.54 19.81
N GLY A 132 -8.14 -2.26 20.17
CA GLY A 132 -7.27 -1.78 21.26
C GLY A 132 -5.78 -1.91 20.94
N ILE A 133 -5.43 -1.93 19.64
CA ILE A 133 -4.06 -1.98 19.17
C ILE A 133 -3.57 -0.55 18.99
N ASP A 134 -2.52 -0.18 19.70
CA ASP A 134 -1.81 1.06 19.41
C ASP A 134 -1.10 0.93 18.05
N ALA A 135 -1.70 1.58 17.05
CA ALA A 135 -1.20 1.60 15.67
C ALA A 135 0.14 2.36 15.57
N GLY A 136 0.48 3.15 16.59
CA GLY A 136 1.69 3.91 16.71
C GLY A 136 1.89 4.92 15.59
N ASP A 137 3.11 5.41 15.52
CA ASP A 137 3.55 6.45 14.59
C ASP A 137 3.39 6.06 13.11
N ARG A 138 3.61 4.78 12.77
CA ARG A 138 3.64 4.30 11.38
C ARG A 138 2.31 4.45 10.65
N LEU A 139 1.19 4.23 11.34
CA LEU A 139 -0.16 4.25 10.78
C LEU A 139 -0.92 5.55 11.09
N SER A 140 -0.21 6.56 11.60
CA SER A 140 -0.78 7.90 11.76
C SER A 140 -0.98 8.56 10.40
N GLU A 141 -2.02 9.39 10.27
CA GLU A 141 -2.41 10.05 9.01
C GLU A 141 -1.29 10.92 8.42
N ASN A 142 -0.41 11.47 9.29
CA ASN A 142 0.69 12.34 8.91
C ASN A 142 2.04 11.58 8.78
N SER A 143 2.01 10.25 8.80
CA SER A 143 3.21 9.42 8.66
C SER A 143 3.71 9.49 7.23
N VAL A 144 4.91 10.02 7.04
CA VAL A 144 5.53 10.19 5.72
C VAL A 144 6.79 9.36 5.60
N LYS A 145 7.12 8.95 4.37
CA LYS A 145 8.38 8.30 4.07
C LYS A 145 9.52 9.31 4.28
N ARG A 146 10.50 8.95 5.11
CA ARG A 146 11.74 9.70 5.27
C ARG A 146 12.92 8.88 4.78
N LYS A 147 13.87 9.56 4.14
CA LYS A 147 15.04 8.96 3.51
C LYS A 147 16.30 9.71 3.93
N PHE A 148 17.33 8.99 4.34
CA PHE A 148 18.59 9.55 4.82
C PHE A 148 19.76 8.95 4.06
N LEU A 149 20.76 9.78 3.75
CA LEU A 149 22.04 9.34 3.23
C LEU A 149 22.90 8.87 4.40
N VAL A 150 23.39 7.64 4.32
CA VAL A 150 24.27 7.05 5.33
C VAL A 150 25.68 6.96 4.74
N ARG A 151 26.67 7.48 5.47
CA ARG A 151 28.07 7.45 5.07
C ARG A 151 28.72 6.11 5.33
N ALA A 152 28.46 5.53 6.50
CA ALA A 152 29.02 4.26 6.91
C ALA A 152 28.05 3.50 7.80
N MET A 153 28.01 2.19 7.61
CA MET A 153 27.46 1.27 8.60
C MET A 153 28.50 1.11 9.71
N GLY A 154 28.10 1.32 10.96
CA GLY A 154 28.94 0.99 12.09
C GLY A 154 29.08 -0.53 12.24
N ASP A 155 29.52 -0.95 13.43
CA ASP A 155 29.67 -2.37 13.74
C ASP A 155 28.30 -3.09 13.68
N MET A 156 28.23 -4.15 12.87
CA MET A 156 27.05 -5.01 12.73
C MET A 156 26.62 -5.64 14.06
N SER A 157 27.53 -5.81 15.02
CA SER A 157 27.20 -6.30 16.37
C SER A 157 26.27 -5.37 17.15
N LYS A 158 26.19 -4.09 16.77
CA LYS A 158 25.32 -3.08 17.38
C LYS A 158 23.92 -3.04 16.78
N PHE A 159 23.69 -3.73 15.66
CA PHE A 159 22.35 -3.78 15.08
C PHE A 159 21.44 -4.63 15.98
N PRO A 160 20.17 -4.22 16.15
CA PRO A 160 19.17 -5.09 16.76
C PRO A 160 18.87 -6.27 15.83
N GLN A 161 17.98 -7.16 16.27
CA GLN A 161 17.51 -8.26 15.43
C GLN A 161 17.09 -7.72 14.05
N ASN A 162 17.72 -8.25 13.00
CA ASN A 162 17.56 -7.78 11.65
C ASN A 162 17.29 -8.94 10.68
N GLN A 163 16.89 -8.60 9.47
CA GLN A 163 16.74 -9.52 8.35
C GLN A 163 17.28 -8.89 7.08
N ASP A 164 18.08 -9.66 6.34
CA ASP A 164 18.72 -9.22 5.11
C ASP A 164 18.01 -9.76 3.87
N PHE A 165 17.95 -8.96 2.82
CA PHE A 165 17.31 -9.30 1.57
C PHE A 165 18.15 -8.86 0.38
N ALA A 166 18.29 -9.74 -0.60
CA ALA A 166 18.72 -9.33 -1.94
C ALA A 166 17.51 -8.72 -2.66
N VAL A 167 17.69 -7.53 -3.20
CA VAL A 167 16.64 -6.80 -3.93
C VAL A 167 17.16 -6.36 -5.29
N GLN A 168 16.38 -6.60 -6.32
CA GLN A 168 16.64 -6.15 -7.68
C GLN A 168 15.42 -5.37 -8.19
N HIS A 169 15.68 -4.22 -8.81
CA HIS A 169 14.68 -3.39 -9.49
C HIS A 169 15.05 -3.16 -10.94
N ASP A 170 14.04 -3.18 -11.79
CA ASP A 170 14.17 -2.94 -13.22
C ASP A 170 12.98 -2.08 -13.69
N TYR A 171 13.27 -0.96 -14.36
CA TYR A 171 12.25 -0.17 -15.03
C TYR A 171 11.88 -0.80 -16.37
N LEU A 172 10.62 -0.73 -16.75
CA LEU A 172 10.07 -1.28 -17.98
C LEU A 172 9.73 -0.16 -18.96
N VAL A 173 9.75 -0.49 -20.25
CA VAL A 173 9.28 0.43 -21.29
C VAL A 173 7.79 0.71 -21.09
N THR A 174 7.41 1.99 -21.11
CA THR A 174 6.02 2.42 -21.01
C THR A 174 5.54 3.14 -22.27
N PRO A 175 4.23 3.10 -22.60
CA PRO A 175 3.70 3.79 -23.78
C PRO A 175 3.77 5.33 -23.68
N SER A 176 3.90 5.88 -22.47
CA SER A 176 3.87 7.31 -22.21
C SER A 176 4.98 7.69 -21.24
N ARG A 177 5.67 8.80 -21.52
CA ARG A 177 6.71 9.35 -20.63
C ARG A 177 6.18 9.77 -19.26
N LYS A 178 4.87 9.99 -19.14
CA LYS A 178 4.21 10.29 -17.86
C LYS A 178 3.86 9.05 -17.05
N MET A 179 4.13 7.86 -17.58
CA MET A 179 3.93 6.58 -16.91
C MET A 179 5.28 5.96 -16.57
N GLN A 180 5.35 5.37 -15.39
CA GLN A 180 6.50 4.56 -15.00
C GLN A 180 6.00 3.16 -14.67
N ALA A 181 6.74 2.14 -15.10
CA ALA A 181 6.51 0.77 -14.71
C ALA A 181 7.83 0.19 -14.23
N ARG A 182 7.79 -0.53 -13.11
CA ARG A 182 8.97 -1.21 -12.56
C ARG A 182 8.60 -2.58 -12.05
N ILE A 183 9.51 -3.53 -12.20
CA ILE A 183 9.43 -4.83 -11.53
C ILE A 183 10.47 -4.88 -10.43
N ARG A 184 10.12 -5.56 -9.34
CA ARG A 184 11.00 -5.81 -8.21
C ARG A 184 11.05 -7.30 -7.92
N LYS A 185 12.25 -7.82 -7.74
CA LYS A 185 12.52 -9.14 -7.17
C LYS A 185 13.17 -8.95 -5.80
N ARG A 186 12.60 -9.52 -4.76
CA ARG A 186 13.12 -9.45 -3.38
C ARG A 186 13.16 -10.85 -2.79
N GLY A 187 14.24 -11.22 -2.11
CA GLY A 187 14.33 -12.56 -1.53
C GLY A 187 15.50 -12.77 -0.59
N GLN A 188 15.44 -13.89 0.13
CA GLN A 188 16.50 -14.39 0.99
C GLN A 188 16.46 -15.92 0.98
N LYS A 189 17.62 -16.57 1.18
CA LYS A 189 17.72 -18.04 1.30
C LYS A 189 17.04 -18.81 0.14
N GLY A 190 17.13 -18.28 -1.09
CA GLY A 190 16.56 -18.90 -2.28
C GLY A 190 15.05 -18.71 -2.47
N ILE A 191 14.35 -18.07 -1.53
CA ILE A 191 12.92 -17.77 -1.61
C ILE A 191 12.75 -16.33 -2.10
N TRP A 192 11.93 -16.15 -3.13
CA TRP A 192 11.76 -14.87 -3.82
C TRP A 192 10.30 -14.47 -3.93
N THR A 193 10.04 -13.18 -3.80
CA THR A 193 8.78 -12.53 -4.14
C THR A 193 9.00 -11.52 -5.26
N TYR A 194 7.97 -11.35 -6.07
CA TYR A 194 8.00 -10.51 -7.26
C TYR A 194 6.85 -9.53 -7.23
N THR A 195 7.12 -8.28 -7.61
CA THR A 195 6.13 -7.21 -7.62
C THR A 195 6.23 -6.45 -8.94
N HIS A 196 5.09 -6.14 -9.55
CA HIS A 196 4.97 -5.19 -10.64
C HIS A 196 4.30 -3.92 -10.12
N THR A 197 4.96 -2.79 -10.29
CA THR A 197 4.45 -1.48 -9.91
C THR A 197 4.26 -0.63 -11.16
N ILE A 198 3.09 -0.04 -11.31
CA ILE A 198 2.77 0.93 -12.37
C ILE A 198 2.37 2.24 -11.71
N ARG A 199 3.14 3.30 -11.96
CA ARG A 199 2.75 4.67 -11.66
C ARG A 199 2.05 5.26 -12.88
N ARG A 200 0.77 5.60 -12.71
CA ARG A 200 -0.03 6.27 -13.74
C ARG A 200 0.30 7.77 -13.77
N PRO A 201 -0.03 8.45 -14.87
CA PRO A 201 0.11 9.90 -14.95
C PRO A 201 -0.68 10.55 -13.82
N GLU A 202 -0.26 11.75 -13.43
CA GLU A 202 -0.97 12.56 -12.45
C GLU A 202 -2.40 12.82 -12.92
N ILE A 203 -3.37 12.41 -12.11
CA ILE A 203 -4.80 12.66 -12.29
C ILE A 203 -5.23 13.48 -11.08
N ASP A 204 -5.82 14.65 -11.33
CA ASP A 204 -6.29 15.56 -10.28
C ASP A 204 -5.24 15.87 -9.18
N LYS A 205 -4.02 16.18 -9.62
CA LYS A 205 -2.85 16.43 -8.75
C LYS A 205 -2.38 15.25 -7.89
N GLN A 206 -2.89 14.05 -8.14
CA GLN A 206 -2.46 12.83 -7.45
C GLN A 206 -1.81 11.87 -8.44
N SER A 207 -0.66 11.32 -8.06
CA SER A 207 -0.07 10.19 -8.78
C SER A 207 -0.58 8.88 -8.20
N VAL A 208 -1.18 8.04 -9.04
CA VAL A 208 -1.66 6.72 -8.61
C VAL A 208 -0.58 5.68 -8.87
N GLU A 209 -0.11 5.03 -7.80
CA GLU A 209 0.75 3.85 -7.88
C GLU A 209 -0.09 2.58 -7.70
N VAL A 210 -0.04 1.68 -8.67
CA VAL A 210 -0.66 0.34 -8.58
C VAL A 210 0.42 -0.68 -8.38
N ARG A 211 0.34 -1.45 -7.29
CA ARG A 211 1.31 -2.48 -6.92
C ARG A 211 0.66 -3.85 -6.90
N MET A 212 1.22 -4.80 -7.65
CA MET A 212 0.66 -6.14 -7.79
C MET A 212 1.74 -7.20 -7.52
N ALA A 213 1.38 -8.25 -6.77
CA ALA A 213 2.18 -9.46 -6.71
C ALA A 213 2.08 -10.19 -8.05
N ILE A 214 3.22 -10.69 -8.56
CA ILE A 214 3.28 -11.42 -9.82
C ILE A 214 4.01 -12.75 -9.63
N SER A 215 3.79 -13.70 -10.55
CA SER A 215 4.52 -14.96 -10.51
C SER A 215 5.96 -14.78 -11.00
N LYS A 216 6.83 -15.76 -10.72
CA LYS A 216 8.18 -15.80 -11.29
C LYS A 216 8.17 -15.77 -12.82
N ARG A 217 7.22 -16.50 -13.45
CA ARG A 217 7.07 -16.55 -14.91
C ARG A 217 6.72 -15.17 -15.47
N ASP A 218 5.77 -14.47 -14.84
CA ASP A 218 5.39 -13.12 -15.28
C ASP A 218 6.55 -12.13 -15.11
N TYR A 219 7.33 -12.27 -14.03
CA TYR A 219 8.54 -11.47 -13.83
C TYR A 219 9.54 -11.67 -14.96
N GLU A 220 9.83 -12.92 -15.36
CA GLU A 220 10.76 -13.23 -16.45
C GLU A 220 10.27 -12.67 -17.81
N ILE A 221 8.97 -12.74 -18.08
CA ILE A 221 8.36 -12.17 -19.28
C ILE A 221 8.47 -10.64 -19.29
N LEU A 222 8.14 -9.99 -18.17
CA LEU A 222 8.22 -8.52 -18.04
C LEU A 222 9.66 -8.04 -18.06
N PHE A 223 10.61 -8.80 -17.50
CA PHE A 223 12.03 -8.47 -17.52
C PHE A 223 12.60 -8.38 -18.94
N ALA A 224 12.05 -9.15 -19.89
CA ALA A 224 12.40 -9.02 -21.31
C ALA A 224 12.01 -7.67 -21.92
N GLN A 225 11.14 -6.90 -21.26
CA GLN A 225 10.68 -5.56 -21.67
C GLN A 225 11.33 -4.44 -20.84
N LYS A 226 12.47 -4.73 -20.19
CA LYS A 226 13.25 -3.74 -19.44
C LYS A 226 13.60 -2.54 -20.32
N ASP A 227 13.45 -1.34 -19.78
CA ASP A 227 13.86 -0.12 -20.46
C ASP A 227 15.38 -0.04 -20.54
N GLU A 228 15.91 -0.02 -21.76
CA GLU A 228 17.35 0.04 -22.01
C GLU A 228 17.99 1.35 -21.54
N LYS A 229 17.21 2.41 -21.29
CA LYS A 229 17.69 3.67 -20.71
C LYS A 229 17.94 3.58 -19.21
N HIS A 230 17.58 2.47 -18.58
CA HIS A 230 17.80 2.23 -17.17
C HIS A 230 18.75 1.04 -16.94
N TYR A 231 19.61 1.17 -15.94
CA TYR A 231 20.36 0.09 -15.33
C TYR A 231 19.46 -0.71 -14.38
N SER A 232 19.73 -2.00 -14.27
CA SER A 232 19.19 -2.84 -13.20
C SER A 232 19.83 -2.40 -11.88
N ILE A 233 19.01 -2.11 -10.87
CA ILE A 233 19.48 -1.69 -9.54
C ILE A 233 19.47 -2.89 -8.59
N HIS A 234 20.63 -3.22 -8.05
CA HIS A 234 20.81 -4.27 -7.06
C HIS A 234 21.08 -3.65 -5.69
N LYS A 235 20.40 -4.17 -4.67
CA LYS A 235 20.54 -3.71 -3.29
C LYS A 235 20.65 -4.89 -2.33
N HIS A 236 21.49 -4.71 -1.33
CA HIS A 236 21.43 -5.47 -0.10
C HIS A 236 20.61 -4.66 0.91
N ARG A 237 19.43 -5.17 1.26
CA ARG A 237 18.48 -4.50 2.15
C ARG A 237 18.47 -5.14 3.53
N ILE A 238 18.84 -4.38 4.54
CA ILE A 238 18.78 -4.76 5.95
C ILE A 238 17.52 -4.14 6.56
N CYS A 239 16.64 -4.95 7.13
CA CYS A 239 15.44 -4.48 7.81
C CYS A 239 15.56 -4.72 9.32
N PHE A 240 15.24 -3.72 10.13
CA PHE A 240 15.35 -3.83 11.58
C PHE A 240 14.39 -2.89 12.30
N LEU A 241 14.08 -3.23 13.56
CA LEU A 241 13.29 -2.39 14.46
C LEU A 241 14.22 -1.71 15.47
N TRP A 242 14.14 -0.39 15.59
CA TRP A 242 14.92 0.39 16.55
C TRP A 242 14.06 1.51 17.12
N ASN A 243 14.00 1.66 18.44
CA ASN A 243 13.14 2.64 19.14
C ASN A 243 11.68 2.65 18.64
N ASN A 244 11.08 1.46 18.50
CA ASN A 244 9.72 1.26 17.99
C ASN A 244 9.49 1.77 16.56
N GLN A 245 10.56 1.93 15.80
CA GLN A 245 10.52 2.41 14.43
C GLN A 245 11.19 1.42 13.49
N TYR A 246 10.52 1.12 12.39
CA TYR A 246 10.93 0.09 11.45
C TYR A 246 11.69 0.71 10.28
N PHE A 247 12.96 0.33 10.14
CA PHE A 247 13.86 0.89 9.15
C PHE A 247 14.18 -0.09 8.03
N HIS A 248 14.40 0.44 6.83
CA HIS A 248 15.06 -0.23 5.72
C HIS A 248 16.40 0.46 5.45
N LEU A 249 17.50 -0.29 5.53
CA LEU A 249 18.82 0.19 5.12
C LEU A 249 19.21 -0.50 3.81
N ASP A 250 19.32 0.29 2.76
CA ASP A 250 19.64 -0.15 1.40
C ASP A 250 21.09 0.18 1.08
N GLU A 251 21.94 -0.84 0.99
CA GLU A 251 23.26 -0.74 0.37
C GLU A 251 23.14 -1.06 -1.12
N TYR A 252 23.59 -0.15 -1.99
CA TYR A 252 23.59 -0.38 -3.43
C TYR A 252 24.83 -1.20 -3.82
N VAL A 253 24.61 -2.41 -4.33
CA VAL A 253 25.66 -3.41 -4.58
C VAL A 253 25.89 -3.61 -6.07
N GLU A 254 27.09 -4.09 -6.42
CA GLU A 254 27.43 -4.37 -7.81
C GLU A 254 26.61 -5.56 -8.38
N PRO A 255 26.23 -5.52 -9.68
CA PRO A 255 26.49 -4.44 -10.63
C PRO A 255 25.55 -3.24 -10.40
N CYS A 256 26.13 -2.04 -10.31
CA CYS A 256 25.40 -0.79 -10.13
C CYS A 256 26.03 0.36 -10.96
N PRO A 257 25.25 1.42 -11.25
CA PRO A 257 25.78 2.63 -11.88
C PRO A 257 26.85 3.31 -11.02
N ASP A 258 27.78 4.06 -11.63
CA ASP A 258 28.86 4.73 -10.89
C ASP A 258 28.36 5.63 -9.75
N ARG A 259 27.24 6.33 -9.96
CA ARG A 259 26.59 7.17 -8.94
C ARG A 259 26.03 6.40 -7.73
N CYS A 260 25.87 5.08 -7.85
CA CYS A 260 25.38 4.20 -6.79
C CYS A 260 26.52 3.51 -6.03
N LYS A 261 27.78 3.63 -6.47
CA LYS A 261 28.91 2.96 -5.81
C LYS A 261 29.09 3.49 -4.39
N GLY A 262 29.01 2.59 -3.41
CA GLY A 262 29.08 2.95 -1.98
C GLY A 262 27.87 3.72 -1.46
N LEU A 263 26.78 3.83 -2.23
CA LEU A 263 25.57 4.51 -1.80
C LEU A 263 24.82 3.67 -0.78
N ILE A 264 24.53 4.26 0.39
CA ILE A 264 23.72 3.64 1.43
C ILE A 264 22.57 4.60 1.79
N LEU A 265 21.35 4.10 1.75
CA LEU A 265 20.14 4.87 2.07
C LEU A 265 19.37 4.21 3.20
N LEU A 266 19.01 4.99 4.22
CA LEU A 266 18.12 4.58 5.30
C LEU A 266 16.72 5.14 5.04
N GLU A 267 15.70 4.30 5.10
CA GLU A 267 14.29 4.68 4.91
C GLU A 267 13.45 4.27 6.12
N THR A 268 12.46 5.10 6.47
CA THR A 268 11.44 4.83 7.50
C THR A 268 10.15 5.57 7.18
N TYR A 269 9.04 5.21 7.81
CA TYR A 269 7.77 5.95 7.77
C TYR A 269 7.45 6.47 9.16
N THR A 270 7.21 7.78 9.27
CA THR A 270 7.04 8.42 10.58
C THR A 270 6.39 9.79 10.50
N THR A 271 5.71 10.19 11.57
CA THR A 271 5.24 11.56 11.80
C THR A 271 6.33 12.47 12.40
N LEU A 272 7.35 11.87 13.05
CA LEU A 272 8.42 12.60 13.73
C LEU A 272 9.30 13.33 12.72
N GLN A 273 9.85 14.48 13.12
CA GLN A 273 10.71 15.31 12.27
C GLN A 273 11.89 15.87 13.05
N GLY A 274 12.97 16.22 12.36
CA GLY A 274 14.10 16.94 12.96
C GLY A 274 14.67 16.21 14.18
N GLU A 275 14.78 16.93 15.30
CA GLU A 275 15.35 16.40 16.56
C GLU A 275 14.47 15.36 17.25
N ASP A 276 13.16 15.35 16.99
CA ASP A 276 12.24 14.36 17.57
C ASP A 276 12.46 12.97 16.95
N LEU A 277 12.92 12.94 15.69
CA LEU A 277 13.25 11.70 14.99
C LEU A 277 14.68 11.27 15.34
N LYS A 278 14.79 10.44 16.38
CA LYS A 278 16.05 9.79 16.71
C LYS A 278 16.43 8.83 15.59
N LEU A 279 17.70 8.86 15.18
CA LEU A 279 18.26 7.93 14.21
C LEU A 279 19.20 6.96 14.92
N PRO A 280 19.37 5.73 14.39
CA PRO A 280 20.20 4.72 15.06
C PRO A 280 21.65 5.17 15.20
N GLU A 281 22.14 5.24 16.44
CA GLU A 281 23.50 5.73 16.77
C GLU A 281 24.64 4.90 16.17
N PHE A 282 24.34 3.66 15.76
CA PHE A 282 25.28 2.80 15.07
C PHE A 282 25.40 3.08 13.56
N LEU A 283 24.69 4.07 13.02
CA LEU A 283 24.80 4.54 11.65
C LEU A 283 25.42 5.94 11.62
N GLU A 284 26.38 6.17 10.73
CA GLU A 284 26.88 7.51 10.45
C GLU A 284 25.98 8.17 9.39
N VAL A 285 24.87 8.77 9.86
CA VAL A 285 23.92 9.47 8.97
C VAL A 285 24.47 10.84 8.60
N GLU A 286 24.57 11.13 7.31
CA GLU A 286 25.10 12.39 6.81
C GLU A 286 24.02 13.48 6.75
N LYS A 287 22.88 13.19 6.12
CA LYS A 287 21.78 14.13 5.95
C LYS A 287 20.48 13.46 5.55
N GLU A 288 19.36 14.14 5.79
CA GLU A 288 18.08 13.79 5.19
C GLU A 288 18.07 14.13 3.69
N VAL A 289 17.60 13.20 2.87
CA VAL A 289 17.45 13.31 1.41
C VAL A 289 16.03 12.99 0.96
N THR A 290 15.06 13.07 1.87
CA THR A 290 13.62 12.96 1.59
C THR A 290 13.22 13.93 0.48
N GLY A 291 12.46 13.45 -0.51
CA GLY A 291 12.04 14.25 -1.67
C GLY A 291 13.15 14.68 -2.63
N ASN A 292 14.44 14.40 -2.37
CA ASN A 292 15.52 14.81 -3.26
C ASN A 292 15.57 13.90 -4.51
N PRO A 293 15.34 14.44 -5.73
CA PRO A 293 15.29 13.64 -6.94
C PRO A 293 16.62 12.92 -7.24
N SER A 294 17.76 13.45 -6.79
CA SER A 294 19.08 12.82 -7.02
C SER A 294 19.21 11.47 -6.32
N TYR A 295 18.37 11.20 -5.31
CA TYR A 295 18.32 9.94 -4.55
C TYR A 295 17.01 9.18 -4.79
N SER A 296 16.26 9.51 -5.86
CA SER A 296 15.15 8.68 -6.35
C SER A 296 15.69 7.46 -7.09
N MET A 297 15.01 6.32 -7.00
CA MET A 297 15.48 5.09 -7.64
C MET A 297 15.40 5.22 -9.16
N PHE A 298 14.42 5.99 -9.66
CA PHE A 298 14.31 6.35 -11.07
C PHE A 298 15.57 7.05 -11.57
N ASN A 299 16.00 8.13 -10.91
CA ASN A 299 17.18 8.88 -11.36
C ASN A 299 18.49 8.13 -11.11
N LEU A 300 18.57 7.33 -10.04
CA LEU A 300 19.74 6.50 -9.76
C LEU A 300 19.96 5.42 -10.83
N SER A 301 18.88 4.95 -11.47
CA SER A 301 18.95 3.91 -12.50
C SER A 301 19.16 4.44 -13.91
N LEU A 302 19.00 5.73 -14.19
CA LEU A 302 19.20 6.25 -15.55
C LEU A 302 20.62 6.00 -16.07
N LYS A 303 20.71 5.58 -17.33
CA LYS A 303 21.95 5.59 -18.10
C LYS A 303 22.21 7.01 -18.60
N ASP A 304 23.44 7.49 -18.43
CA ASP A 304 23.83 8.80 -18.93
C ASP A 304 23.81 8.79 -20.47
N GLU A 305 22.74 9.30 -21.09
CA GLU A 305 22.79 9.75 -22.48
C GLU A 305 23.32 11.19 -22.50
N MET A 306 24.35 11.45 -23.33
CA MET A 306 24.99 12.74 -23.57
C MET A 306 24.02 13.94 -23.50
N GLY A 307 24.20 14.80 -22.49
CA GLY A 307 23.70 16.17 -22.45
C GLY A 307 22.20 16.34 -22.21
N ARG A 308 21.78 16.45 -20.95
CA ARG A 308 20.50 17.10 -20.60
C ARG A 308 20.67 18.10 -19.46
N ASN A 309 20.08 19.28 -19.68
CA ASN A 309 20.03 20.40 -18.76
C ASN A 309 19.25 20.03 -17.49
N MET A 310 19.60 20.68 -16.38
CA MET A 310 18.97 20.61 -15.05
C MET A 310 17.43 20.78 -15.04
N SER A 311 16.82 21.26 -16.13
CA SER A 311 15.37 21.44 -16.29
C SER A 311 14.59 20.14 -16.55
N ASP A 312 15.23 19.07 -17.03
CA ASP A 312 14.53 17.78 -17.29
C ASP A 312 14.40 16.91 -16.02
N ILE A 313 15.20 17.18 -14.99
CA ILE A 313 15.19 16.47 -13.71
C ILE A 313 13.90 16.78 -12.93
N SER A 314 13.33 17.97 -13.09
CA SER A 314 12.11 18.39 -12.37
C SER A 314 10.81 17.79 -12.93
N MET A 315 10.84 17.08 -14.06
CA MET A 315 9.63 16.44 -14.62
C MET A 315 9.30 15.09 -13.98
N TYR A 316 10.24 14.49 -13.26
CA TYR A 316 10.08 13.19 -12.60
C TYR A 316 10.15 13.34 -11.07
N ASN A 317 9.43 14.33 -10.52
CA ASN A 317 9.24 14.54 -9.08
C ASN A 317 8.40 13.44 -8.40
N GLY A 318 8.39 12.25 -8.99
CA GLY A 318 7.62 11.14 -8.50
C GLY A 318 8.38 10.38 -7.44
N GLU A 319 7.93 10.43 -6.19
CA GLU A 319 8.42 9.59 -5.10
C GLU A 319 8.31 8.11 -5.47
N ASP A 320 9.40 7.35 -5.36
CA ASP A 320 9.33 5.90 -5.28
C ASP A 320 8.91 5.55 -3.84
N ASP A 321 7.60 5.57 -3.57
CA ASP A 321 7.03 5.12 -2.29
C ASP A 321 7.18 3.60 -2.11
#